data_AF-A0A9W8KMQ2-F1
#
_entry.id   AF-A0A9W8KMQ2-F1
#
_cell.length_a   1.000
_cell.length_b   1.000
_cell.length_c   1.000
_cell.angle_alpha   90.00
_cell.angle_beta   90.00
_cell.angle_gamma   90.00
#
_symmetry.space_group_name_H-M   'P 1'
#
loop_
_entity.id
_entity.type
_entity.pdbx_description
1 polymer ?
#
loop_
_entity_poly.entity_id
_entity_poly.type
_entity_poly.pdbx_seq_one_letter_code
_entity_poly.pdbx_strand_id
1 'polypeptide(L)'
;MVETQAAGAFGLGRRALGLVLLLCVVFIWVASSFLVSNLFGEQEFNQPFFITYLNTGTFSLYLVGTLASHICRGCAKQQPPPPPPPPPPPPATERLRTSDDMPRSSSSDTAPEALPLVRRSSTSGEEELRNVAHVYPDIAQDKLGTRETVRLGVQFCVLWFAANVTQNASLAYTTVASSSILCATSGLFTLLIGAAGGVEQLNATRLCAVAASIAGVYSIVKYGTNESHGASTMAHAWIGDLLALSSAALYGCYTTLLKRKIGDESRLDAPLFFGSVGVANIVLLWPGFPLLHKLGVERFQVPASPRIWGMVVVNALVGTFVSDYLWLQSMLMTSPLVVTLGLSLTIPLSMAGDIVLKGLGVSLPYCVGAVLVLSGFIAANL
;
A
#
# COMPACT_ATOMS: atom_id res chain seq x y z
N MET A 1 -19.73 19.30 21.73
CA MET A 1 -18.72 18.60 22.57
C MET A 1 -18.68 17.10 22.30
N VAL A 2 -19.81 16.41 22.12
CA VAL A 2 -19.84 14.97 21.77
C VAL A 2 -19.32 14.68 20.35
N GLU A 3 -19.62 15.53 19.36
CA GLU A 3 -19.13 15.36 17.96
C GLU A 3 -17.62 15.54 17.80
N THR A 4 -17.00 16.45 18.56
CA THR A 4 -15.54 16.66 18.54
C THR A 4 -14.79 15.46 19.13
N GLN A 5 -15.42 14.75 20.07
CA GLN A 5 -14.87 13.54 20.70
C GLN A 5 -14.99 12.32 19.78
N ALA A 6 -16.08 12.22 19.00
CA ALA A 6 -16.26 11.17 17.98
C ALA A 6 -15.30 11.34 16.79
N ALA A 7 -15.06 12.58 16.33
CA ALA A 7 -14.06 12.88 15.30
C ALA A 7 -12.62 12.55 15.77
N GLY A 8 -12.31 12.84 17.03
CA GLY A 8 -11.02 12.48 17.64
C GLY A 8 -10.82 10.96 17.77
N ALA A 9 -11.86 10.23 18.18
CA ALA A 9 -11.82 8.76 18.27
C ALA A 9 -11.70 8.08 16.90
N PHE A 10 -12.39 8.60 15.88
CA PHE A 10 -12.30 8.11 14.50
C PHE A 10 -10.90 8.36 13.91
N GLY A 11 -10.31 9.53 14.16
CA GLY A 11 -8.93 9.83 13.77
C GLY A 11 -7.90 8.94 14.46
N LEU A 12 -8.10 8.60 15.74
CA LEU A 12 -7.24 7.66 16.48
C LEU A 12 -7.33 6.23 15.92
N GLY A 13 -8.55 5.74 15.63
CA GLY A 13 -8.77 4.41 15.05
C GLY A 13 -8.13 4.26 13.67
N ARG A 14 -8.25 5.30 12.82
CA ARG A 14 -7.63 5.37 11.50
C ARG A 14 -6.10 5.30 11.60
N ARG A 15 -5.48 6.12 12.46
CA ARG A 15 -4.01 6.09 12.65
C ARG A 15 -3.53 4.76 13.23
N ALA A 16 -4.23 4.19 14.20
CA ALA A 16 -3.90 2.90 14.79
C ALA A 16 -3.93 1.77 13.74
N LEU A 17 -4.95 1.74 12.87
CA LEU A 17 -5.00 0.79 11.76
C LEU A 17 -3.79 0.96 10.82
N GLY A 18 -3.45 2.21 10.46
CA GLY A 18 -2.25 2.50 9.68
C GLY A 18 -0.95 1.98 10.31
N LEU A 19 -0.80 2.07 11.64
CA LEU A 19 0.36 1.53 12.36
C LEU A 19 0.38 0.00 12.39
N VAL A 20 -0.76 -0.66 12.58
CA VAL A 20 -0.85 -2.13 12.52
C VAL A 20 -0.46 -2.64 11.14
N LEU A 21 -0.97 -2.01 10.08
CA LEU A 21 -0.58 -2.32 8.70
C LEU A 21 0.93 -2.16 8.50
N LEU A 22 1.54 -1.10 9.03
CA LEU A 22 2.98 -0.87 8.96
C LEU A 22 3.79 -1.99 9.61
N LEU A 23 3.38 -2.47 10.79
CA LEU A 23 4.07 -3.56 11.48
C LEU A 23 4.00 -4.87 10.68
N CYS A 24 2.86 -5.17 10.06
CA CYS A 24 2.73 -6.31 9.15
C CYS A 24 3.68 -6.19 7.95
N VAL A 25 3.76 -5.00 7.34
CA VAL A 25 4.66 -4.73 6.21
C VAL A 25 6.12 -4.92 6.60
N VAL A 26 6.55 -4.37 7.74
CA VAL A 26 7.92 -4.52 8.26
C VAL A 26 8.29 -5.99 8.36
N PHE A 27 7.40 -6.82 8.91
CA PHE A 27 7.66 -8.25 9.03
C PHE A 27 7.80 -8.94 7.67
N ILE A 28 6.87 -8.66 6.75
CA ILE A 28 6.88 -9.26 5.41
C ILE A 28 8.13 -8.84 4.63
N TRP A 29 8.52 -7.56 4.70
CA TRP A 29 9.69 -7.04 3.99
C TRP A 29 11.01 -7.58 4.54
N VAL A 30 11.14 -7.80 5.85
CA VAL A 30 12.32 -8.46 6.41
C VAL A 30 12.40 -9.92 5.94
N ALA A 31 11.30 -10.66 6.02
CA ALA A 31 11.25 -12.04 5.53
C ALA A 31 11.58 -12.13 4.02
N SER A 32 11.04 -11.20 3.22
CA SER A 32 11.34 -11.05 1.78
C SER A 32 12.82 -10.74 1.54
N SER A 33 13.44 -9.86 2.33
CA SER A 33 14.85 -9.52 2.21
C SER A 33 15.76 -10.72 2.50
N PHE A 34 15.42 -11.54 3.49
CA PHE A 34 16.11 -12.81 3.74
C PHE A 34 15.95 -13.80 2.58
N LEU A 35 14.75 -13.88 2.01
CA LEU A 35 14.47 -14.75 0.87
C LEU A 35 15.31 -14.36 -0.35
N VAL A 36 15.39 -13.06 -0.65
CA VAL A 36 16.19 -12.51 -1.75
C VAL A 36 17.70 -12.68 -1.47
N SER A 37 18.15 -12.42 -0.23
CA SER A 37 19.54 -12.64 0.17
C SER A 37 19.96 -14.11 0.05
N ASN A 38 19.10 -15.06 0.45
CA ASN A 38 19.35 -16.50 0.26
C ASN A 38 19.42 -16.87 -1.23
N LEU A 39 18.59 -16.26 -2.05
CA LEU A 39 18.54 -16.49 -3.49
C LEU A 39 19.81 -15.98 -4.22
N PHE A 40 20.42 -14.90 -3.72
CA PHE A 40 21.73 -14.42 -4.18
C PHE A 40 22.90 -15.23 -3.65
N GLY A 41 22.84 -15.68 -2.39
CA GLY A 41 23.92 -16.41 -1.73
C GLY A 41 23.96 -17.90 -2.07
N GLU A 42 22.92 -18.65 -1.67
CA GLU A 42 22.91 -20.12 -1.74
C GLU A 42 22.46 -20.67 -3.09
N GLN A 43 21.65 -19.93 -3.83
CA GLN A 43 21.08 -20.39 -5.11
C GLN A 43 21.77 -19.78 -6.34
N GLU A 44 22.82 -18.95 -6.13
CA GLU A 44 23.62 -18.26 -7.14
C GLU A 44 22.82 -17.47 -8.21
N PHE A 45 21.57 -17.08 -7.93
CA PHE A 45 20.73 -16.35 -8.88
C PHE A 45 20.85 -14.84 -8.65
N ASN A 46 22.01 -14.25 -8.97
CA ASN A 46 22.25 -12.82 -8.80
C ASN A 46 21.67 -11.99 -9.96
N GLN A 47 20.35 -11.77 -9.91
CA GLN A 47 19.59 -11.06 -10.96
C GLN A 47 18.62 -10.03 -10.33
N PRO A 48 19.14 -8.95 -9.70
CA PRO A 48 18.32 -7.97 -9.00
C PRO A 48 17.32 -7.23 -9.91
N PHE A 49 17.67 -6.95 -11.16
CA PHE A 49 16.76 -6.32 -12.12
C PHE A 49 15.63 -7.27 -12.51
N PHE A 50 15.93 -8.53 -12.81
CA PHE A 50 14.91 -9.55 -13.09
C PHE A 50 13.89 -9.72 -11.95
N ILE A 51 14.37 -9.86 -10.71
CA ILE A 51 13.50 -10.01 -9.54
C ILE A 51 12.63 -8.76 -9.38
N THR A 52 13.21 -7.58 -9.46
CA THR A 52 12.47 -6.32 -9.34
C THR A 52 11.42 -6.22 -10.43
N TYR A 53 11.77 -6.51 -11.69
CA TYR A 53 10.86 -6.47 -12.82
C TYR A 53 9.67 -7.42 -12.67
N LEU A 54 9.90 -8.66 -12.23
CA LEU A 54 8.80 -9.60 -11.98
C LEU A 54 7.94 -9.14 -10.81
N ASN A 55 8.54 -8.74 -9.69
CA ASN A 55 7.82 -8.23 -8.53
C ASN A 55 6.90 -7.06 -8.91
N THR A 56 7.44 -6.05 -9.59
CA THR A 56 6.67 -4.89 -10.06
C THR A 56 5.59 -5.28 -11.05
N GLY A 57 5.91 -6.24 -11.93
CA GLY A 57 4.99 -6.76 -12.94
C GLY A 57 3.73 -7.32 -12.30
N THR A 58 3.81 -7.93 -11.11
CA THR A 58 2.62 -8.44 -10.42
C THR A 58 1.60 -7.36 -10.08
N PHE A 59 1.99 -6.09 -9.96
CA PHE A 59 1.02 -5.01 -9.76
C PHE A 59 0.02 -4.88 -10.90
N SER A 60 0.34 -5.33 -12.12
CA SER A 60 -0.63 -5.32 -13.23
C SER A 60 -1.82 -6.24 -12.96
N LEU A 61 -1.68 -7.24 -12.06
CA LEU A 61 -2.75 -8.15 -11.65
C LEU A 61 -3.92 -7.40 -10.98
N TYR A 62 -3.68 -6.23 -10.38
CA TYR A 62 -4.76 -5.38 -9.85
C TYR A 62 -5.76 -4.92 -10.93
N LEU A 63 -5.32 -4.77 -12.18
CA LEU A 63 -6.20 -4.43 -13.31
C LEU A 63 -6.87 -5.66 -13.92
N VAL A 64 -6.27 -6.83 -13.79
CA VAL A 64 -6.82 -8.06 -14.37
C VAL A 64 -8.16 -8.40 -13.71
N GLY A 65 -8.27 -8.25 -12.39
CA GLY A 65 -9.53 -8.49 -11.66
C GLY A 65 -10.66 -7.53 -12.08
N THR A 66 -10.35 -6.24 -12.24
CA THR A 66 -11.32 -5.24 -12.71
C THR A 66 -11.72 -5.46 -14.16
N LEU A 67 -10.77 -5.75 -15.05
CA LEU A 67 -11.04 -6.05 -16.45
C LEU A 67 -11.87 -7.33 -16.63
N ALA A 68 -11.54 -8.40 -15.90
CA ALA A 68 -12.31 -9.65 -15.90
C ALA A 68 -13.75 -9.42 -15.45
N SER A 69 -13.96 -8.63 -14.39
CA SER A 69 -15.30 -8.29 -13.91
C SER A 69 -16.12 -7.49 -14.94
N HIS A 70 -15.48 -6.59 -15.69
CA HIS A 70 -16.12 -5.81 -16.75
C HIS A 70 -16.48 -6.67 -17.95
N ILE A 71 -15.61 -7.59 -18.36
CA ILE A 71 -15.88 -8.54 -19.45
C ILE A 71 -17.02 -9.49 -19.07
N CYS A 72 -17.01 -10.06 -17.85
CA CYS A 72 -18.08 -10.93 -17.37
C CYS A 72 -19.44 -10.21 -17.28
N ARG A 73 -19.47 -8.95 -16.83
CA ARG A 73 -20.69 -8.13 -16.80
C ARG A 73 -21.17 -7.72 -18.20
N GLY A 74 -20.25 -7.51 -19.15
CA GLY A 74 -20.55 -7.28 -20.55
C GLY A 74 -21.23 -8.49 -21.20
N CYS A 75 -20.74 -9.70 -20.92
CA CYS A 75 -21.38 -10.95 -21.38
C CYS A 75 -22.75 -11.18 -20.71
N ALA A 76 -22.91 -10.85 -19.43
CA ALA A 76 -24.19 -11.00 -18.73
C ALA A 76 -25.28 -10.03 -19.25
N LYS A 77 -24.90 -8.82 -19.71
CA LYS A 77 -25.83 -7.85 -20.32
C LYS A 77 -26.30 -8.22 -21.73
N GLN A 78 -25.73 -9.25 -22.36
CA GLN A 78 -26.14 -9.73 -23.69
C GLN A 78 -27.22 -10.83 -23.64
N GLN A 79 -27.70 -11.25 -22.47
CA GLN A 79 -28.88 -12.10 -22.40
C GLN A 79 -30.12 -11.32 -22.84
N PRO A 80 -30.89 -11.82 -23.84
CA PRO A 80 -32.12 -11.17 -24.25
C PRO A 80 -33.12 -11.13 -23.08
N PRO A 81 -33.95 -10.07 -22.97
CA PRO A 81 -34.93 -9.95 -21.91
C PRO A 81 -35.86 -11.17 -21.87
N PRO A 82 -36.27 -11.64 -20.68
CA PRO A 82 -37.23 -12.74 -20.57
C PRO A 82 -38.53 -12.38 -21.31
N PRO A 83 -39.19 -13.37 -21.97
CA PRO A 83 -40.43 -13.11 -22.70
C PRO A 83 -41.50 -12.52 -21.77
N PRO A 84 -42.34 -11.59 -22.26
CA PRO A 84 -43.39 -11.00 -21.45
C PRO A 84 -44.36 -12.06 -20.93
N PRO A 85 -44.89 -11.90 -19.70
CA PRO A 85 -45.87 -12.82 -19.16
C PRO A 85 -47.13 -12.87 -20.05
N PRO A 86 -47.77 -14.04 -20.19
CA PRO A 86 -48.97 -14.17 -21.00
C PRO A 86 -50.08 -13.24 -20.48
N PRO A 87 -50.89 -12.65 -21.39
CA PRO A 87 -51.95 -11.74 -21.00
C PRO A 87 -52.98 -12.47 -20.11
N PRO A 88 -53.54 -11.78 -19.10
CA PRO A 88 -54.56 -12.36 -18.23
C PRO A 88 -55.79 -12.79 -19.04
N PRO A 89 -56.45 -13.90 -18.68
CA PRO A 89 -57.65 -14.36 -19.37
C PRO A 89 -58.77 -13.30 -19.28
N PRO A 90 -59.61 -13.17 -20.33
CA PRO A 90 -60.67 -12.18 -20.36
C PRO A 90 -61.67 -12.42 -19.22
N PRO A 91 -62.20 -11.34 -18.60
CA PRO A 91 -63.18 -11.47 -17.54
C PRO A 91 -64.43 -12.19 -18.05
N ALA A 92 -64.89 -13.18 -17.29
CA ALA A 92 -66.15 -13.85 -17.55
C ALA A 92 -67.26 -12.81 -17.61
N THR A 93 -67.96 -12.74 -18.75
CA THR A 93 -69.15 -11.92 -18.94
C THR A 93 -70.13 -12.15 -17.80
N GLU A 94 -70.24 -11.15 -16.92
CA GLU A 94 -71.27 -11.04 -15.91
C GLU A 94 -72.63 -11.00 -16.62
N ARG A 95 -73.41 -12.08 -16.45
CA ARG A 95 -74.80 -12.08 -16.89
C ARG A 95 -75.56 -11.08 -16.04
N LEU A 96 -76.03 -10.04 -16.71
CA LEU A 96 -77.07 -9.11 -16.26
C LEU A 96 -78.21 -9.88 -15.55
N ARG A 97 -78.37 -9.66 -14.25
CA ARG A 97 -79.59 -9.97 -13.51
C ARG A 97 -80.04 -8.70 -12.80
N THR A 98 -80.96 -8.01 -13.46
CA THR A 98 -81.88 -7.04 -12.89
C THR A 98 -82.81 -7.76 -11.92
N SER A 99 -82.82 -7.35 -10.65
CA SER A 99 -84.00 -7.47 -9.77
C SER A 99 -83.93 -6.38 -8.70
N ASP A 100 -85.01 -5.64 -8.61
CA ASP A 100 -85.36 -4.65 -7.60
C ASP A 100 -85.22 -5.17 -6.16
N ASP A 101 -84.83 -4.29 -5.23
CA ASP A 101 -85.57 -4.00 -3.98
C ASP A 101 -84.73 -3.14 -3.00
N MET A 102 -85.38 -2.10 -2.48
CA MET A 102 -85.00 -1.30 -1.28
C MET A 102 -86.09 -1.56 -0.21
N PRO A 103 -85.98 -1.16 1.08
CA PRO A 103 -84.84 -0.70 1.90
C PRO A 103 -84.81 -1.37 3.33
N ARG A 104 -83.77 -1.13 4.15
CA ARG A 104 -83.90 -0.85 5.61
C ARG A 104 -82.58 -0.67 6.39
N SER A 105 -82.51 0.49 7.06
CA SER A 105 -82.10 0.80 8.45
C SER A 105 -80.84 0.21 9.13
N SER A 106 -80.22 1.15 9.87
CA SER A 106 -79.58 1.10 11.21
C SER A 106 -78.09 0.78 11.35
N SER A 107 -77.39 1.78 11.92
CA SER A 107 -76.32 1.75 12.95
C SER A 107 -75.08 0.88 12.72
N SER A 108 -73.84 1.23 13.05
CA SER A 108 -73.23 2.32 13.82
C SER A 108 -71.70 2.08 13.74
N ASP A 109 -70.91 3.15 13.92
CA ASP A 109 -69.49 3.16 14.33
C ASP A 109 -68.47 2.54 13.32
N THR A 110 -67.28 3.09 13.02
CA THR A 110 -66.34 4.00 13.69
C THR A 110 -65.40 4.61 12.62
N ALA A 111 -64.92 5.85 12.81
CA ALA A 111 -64.00 6.62 11.94
C ALA A 111 -62.51 6.15 12.07
N PRO A 112 -61.46 6.82 11.50
CA PRO A 112 -61.40 7.87 10.45
C PRO A 112 -60.33 7.66 9.33
N GLU A 113 -60.58 8.32 8.20
CA GLU A 113 -59.68 9.23 7.44
C GLU A 113 -58.22 8.81 7.08
N ALA A 114 -58.00 8.50 5.80
CA ALA A 114 -56.68 8.34 5.19
C ALA A 114 -56.19 9.66 4.54
N LEU A 115 -54.97 10.05 4.89
CA LEU A 115 -54.20 11.20 4.39
C LEU A 115 -53.86 11.11 2.88
N PRO A 116 -53.69 12.25 2.17
CA PRO A 116 -53.37 12.27 0.75
C PRO A 116 -51.88 12.04 0.45
N LEU A 117 -51.63 11.29 -0.62
CA LEU A 117 -50.33 10.96 -1.22
C LEU A 117 -49.52 12.23 -1.60
N VAL A 118 -48.43 12.49 -0.89
CA VAL A 118 -47.39 13.44 -1.30
C VAL A 118 -46.48 12.78 -2.34
N ARG A 119 -46.52 13.33 -3.56
CA ARG A 119 -45.66 13.00 -4.71
C ARG A 119 -44.23 13.46 -4.42
N ARG A 120 -43.32 12.51 -4.15
CA ARG A 120 -41.89 12.78 -3.89
C ARG A 120 -41.18 13.13 -5.20
N SER A 121 -40.86 14.41 -5.38
CA SER A 121 -40.03 14.92 -6.48
C SER A 121 -38.55 14.65 -6.21
N SER A 122 -37.86 14.09 -7.20
CA SER A 122 -36.48 13.59 -7.19
C SER A 122 -35.38 14.66 -7.06
N THR A 123 -35.72 15.91 -6.76
CA THR A 123 -34.80 17.05 -6.75
C THR A 123 -34.22 17.36 -5.37
N SER A 124 -34.73 16.76 -4.28
CA SER A 124 -34.25 17.08 -2.92
C SER A 124 -32.93 16.39 -2.55
N GLY A 125 -32.56 15.29 -3.23
CA GLY A 125 -31.37 14.51 -2.89
C GLY A 125 -30.05 15.21 -3.21
N GLU A 126 -29.99 16.00 -4.28
CA GLU A 126 -28.77 16.71 -4.69
C GLU A 126 -28.53 17.98 -3.85
N GLU A 127 -29.60 18.66 -3.41
CA GLU A 127 -29.49 19.81 -2.52
C GLU A 127 -29.20 19.40 -1.07
N GLU A 128 -29.76 18.29 -0.57
CA GLU A 128 -29.38 17.73 0.75
C GLU A 128 -27.90 17.30 0.76
N LEU A 129 -27.41 16.63 -0.28
CA LEU A 129 -25.99 16.23 -0.37
C LEU A 129 -25.05 17.45 -0.40
N ARG A 130 -25.46 18.51 -1.10
CA ARG A 130 -24.70 19.76 -1.23
C ARG A 130 -24.73 20.60 0.05
N ASN A 131 -25.81 20.54 0.81
CA ASN A 131 -25.92 21.20 2.11
C ASN A 131 -25.17 20.44 3.22
N VAL A 132 -25.10 19.10 3.15
CA VAL A 132 -24.25 18.29 4.04
C VAL A 132 -22.76 18.54 3.78
N ALA A 133 -22.36 18.73 2.52
CA ALA A 133 -20.98 19.07 2.16
C ALA A 133 -20.53 20.44 2.69
N HIS A 134 -21.46 21.37 2.93
CA HIS A 134 -21.15 22.71 3.46
C HIS A 134 -20.94 22.73 4.99
N VAL A 135 -21.41 21.69 5.69
CA VAL A 135 -21.33 21.54 7.15
C VAL A 135 -20.14 20.66 7.57
N TYR A 136 -19.62 19.81 6.68
CA TYR A 136 -18.43 18.98 6.91
C TYR A 136 -17.38 19.17 5.78
N PRO A 137 -16.41 20.10 5.93
CA PRO A 137 -15.38 20.31 4.91
C PRO A 137 -14.42 19.12 4.72
N ASP A 138 -14.49 18.11 5.59
CA ASP A 138 -13.59 16.93 5.61
C ASP A 138 -14.14 15.71 4.84
N ILE A 139 -15.34 15.78 4.26
CA ILE A 139 -16.01 14.60 3.63
C ILE A 139 -16.06 14.66 2.09
N ALA A 140 -15.62 15.74 1.46
CA ALA A 140 -15.65 15.86 -0.01
C ALA A 140 -14.32 16.30 -0.61
N GLN A 141 -13.22 15.59 -0.33
CA GLN A 141 -12.09 15.64 -1.25
C GLN A 141 -12.40 14.73 -2.44
N ASP A 142 -12.51 15.32 -3.63
CA ASP A 142 -12.78 14.56 -4.85
C ASP A 142 -11.72 13.46 -5.06
N LYS A 143 -12.21 12.27 -5.38
CA LYS A 143 -11.35 11.15 -5.80
C LYS A 143 -10.55 11.56 -7.02
N LEU A 144 -9.28 11.18 -7.06
CA LEU A 144 -8.41 11.42 -8.20
C LEU A 144 -9.03 10.77 -9.45
N GLY A 145 -9.12 11.55 -10.52
CA GLY A 145 -9.64 11.05 -11.79
C GLY A 145 -8.75 9.93 -12.33
N THR A 146 -9.32 9.00 -13.09
CA THR A 146 -8.60 7.84 -13.66
C THR A 146 -7.31 8.24 -14.38
N ARG A 147 -7.36 9.30 -15.19
CA ARG A 147 -6.19 9.80 -15.94
C ARG A 147 -5.10 10.34 -15.01
N GLU A 148 -5.48 10.99 -13.92
CA GLU A 148 -4.55 11.53 -12.94
C GLU A 148 -3.89 10.39 -12.15
N THR A 149 -4.67 9.41 -11.70
CA THR A 149 -4.16 8.20 -11.03
C THR A 149 -3.19 7.42 -11.92
N VAL A 150 -3.51 7.24 -13.20
CA VAL A 150 -2.59 6.58 -14.16
C VAL A 150 -1.32 7.40 -14.37
N ARG A 151 -1.42 8.72 -14.55
CA ARG A 151 -0.24 9.59 -14.69
C ARG A 151 0.64 9.52 -13.46
N LEU A 152 0.03 9.50 -12.27
CA LEU A 152 0.73 9.37 -11.01
C LEU A 152 1.44 8.02 -10.88
N GLY A 153 0.76 6.92 -11.25
CA GLY A 153 1.34 5.58 -11.25
C GLY A 153 2.52 5.45 -12.21
N VAL A 154 2.43 6.01 -13.42
CA VAL A 154 3.56 6.03 -14.38
C VAL A 154 4.76 6.82 -13.82
N GLN A 155 4.52 7.99 -13.20
CA GLN A 155 5.59 8.78 -12.56
C GLN A 155 6.22 8.02 -11.38
N PHE A 156 5.38 7.35 -10.58
CA PHE A 156 5.82 6.54 -9.45
C PHE A 156 6.65 5.33 -9.90
N CYS A 157 6.28 4.68 -11.01
CA CYS A 157 6.93 3.48 -11.52
C CYS A 157 8.45 3.66 -11.64
N VAL A 158 8.93 4.77 -12.22
CA VAL A 158 10.37 5.00 -12.42
C VAL A 158 11.12 5.13 -11.09
N LEU A 159 10.61 5.95 -10.17
CA LEU A 159 11.25 6.19 -8.87
C LEU A 159 11.19 4.95 -7.96
N TRP A 160 10.03 4.29 -7.92
CA TRP A 160 9.84 3.06 -7.15
C TRP A 160 10.72 1.94 -7.71
N PHE A 161 10.83 1.80 -9.03
CA PHE A 161 11.67 0.75 -9.63
C PHE A 161 13.15 1.01 -9.37
N ALA A 162 13.60 2.26 -9.50
CA ALA A 162 14.97 2.65 -9.20
C ALA A 162 15.33 2.38 -7.73
N ALA A 163 14.43 2.67 -6.79
CA ALA A 163 14.63 2.37 -5.38
C ALA A 163 14.73 0.86 -5.13
N ASN A 164 13.79 0.09 -5.67
CA ASN A 164 13.73 -1.36 -5.45
C ASN A 164 14.88 -2.12 -6.14
N VAL A 165 15.30 -1.71 -7.34
CA VAL A 165 16.43 -2.37 -8.02
C VAL A 165 17.75 -2.10 -7.31
N THR A 166 17.97 -0.87 -6.83
CA THR A 166 19.16 -0.54 -6.04
C THR A 166 19.15 -1.24 -4.68
N GLN A 167 17.97 -1.40 -4.06
CA GLN A 167 17.81 -2.20 -2.85
C GLN A 167 18.08 -3.68 -3.07
N ASN A 168 17.53 -4.28 -4.11
CA ASN A 168 17.80 -5.68 -4.41
C ASN A 168 19.27 -5.88 -4.81
N ALA A 169 19.85 -4.94 -5.56
CA ALA A 169 21.26 -5.01 -5.92
C ALA A 169 22.19 -4.87 -4.70
N SER A 170 21.82 -4.10 -3.67
CA SER A 170 22.64 -3.96 -2.45
C SER A 170 22.81 -5.31 -1.74
N LEU A 171 21.76 -6.12 -1.66
CA LEU A 171 21.76 -7.44 -1.00
C LEU A 171 22.69 -8.47 -1.66
N ALA A 172 23.15 -8.22 -2.89
CA ALA A 172 24.18 -9.03 -3.53
C ALA A 172 25.60 -8.72 -3.02
N TYR A 173 25.82 -7.54 -2.43
CA TYR A 173 27.14 -7.04 -2.01
C TYR A 173 27.23 -6.76 -0.50
N THR A 174 26.11 -6.67 0.22
CA THR A 174 26.05 -6.41 1.66
C THR A 174 25.04 -7.32 2.36
N THR A 175 25.08 -7.36 3.69
CA THR A 175 24.15 -8.18 4.48
C THR A 175 22.77 -7.54 4.58
N VAL A 176 21.73 -8.34 4.87
CA VAL A 176 20.37 -7.83 5.13
C VAL A 176 20.40 -6.78 6.25
N ALA A 177 21.09 -7.08 7.36
CA ALA A 177 21.23 -6.14 8.47
C ALA A 177 21.92 -4.82 8.07
N SER A 178 23.05 -4.88 7.35
CA SER A 178 23.77 -3.69 6.86
C SER A 178 22.91 -2.87 5.90
N SER A 179 22.19 -3.52 4.99
CA SER A 179 21.28 -2.83 4.07
C SER A 179 20.11 -2.17 4.81
N SER A 180 19.54 -2.82 5.83
CA SER A 180 18.45 -2.26 6.65
C SER A 180 18.91 -1.04 7.45
N ILE A 181 20.13 -1.06 7.99
CA ILE A 181 20.76 0.08 8.69
C ILE A 181 20.83 1.30 7.76
N LEU A 182 21.28 1.11 6.52
CA LEU A 182 21.37 2.20 5.54
C LEU A 182 19.99 2.63 5.04
N CYS A 183 19.04 1.71 4.85
CA CYS A 183 17.67 2.05 4.47
C CYS A 183 16.91 2.83 5.55
N ALA A 184 17.21 2.60 6.84
CA ALA A 184 16.65 3.37 7.93
C ALA A 184 17.04 4.86 7.89
N THR A 185 18.10 5.23 7.14
CA THR A 185 18.43 6.64 6.88
C THR A 185 17.43 7.32 5.95
N SER A 186 16.51 6.59 5.32
CA SER A 186 15.43 7.14 4.49
C SER A 186 14.59 8.20 5.23
N GLY A 187 14.42 8.07 6.56
CA GLY A 187 13.71 9.06 7.36
C GLY A 187 14.32 10.46 7.33
N LEU A 188 15.65 10.58 7.18
CA LEU A 188 16.31 11.88 6.95
C LEU A 188 15.89 12.50 5.63
N PHE A 189 15.99 11.72 4.55
CA PHE A 189 15.63 12.18 3.22
C PHE A 189 14.15 12.54 3.17
N THR A 190 13.27 11.75 3.79
CA THR A 190 11.85 12.05 3.93
C THR A 190 11.59 13.32 4.71
N LEU A 191 12.31 13.57 5.82
CA LEU A 191 12.13 14.81 6.57
C LEU A 191 12.59 16.04 5.77
N LEU A 192 13.76 15.96 5.11
CA LEU A 192 14.31 17.06 4.31
C LEU A 192 13.43 17.37 3.10
N ILE A 193 13.05 16.34 2.33
CA ILE A 193 12.22 16.49 1.14
C ILE A 193 10.78 16.83 1.54
N GLY A 194 10.28 16.26 2.64
CA GLY A 194 8.97 16.53 3.22
C GLY A 194 8.81 17.97 3.68
N ALA A 195 9.83 18.51 4.33
CA ALA A 195 9.90 19.91 4.70
C ALA A 195 9.95 20.84 3.48
N ALA A 196 10.82 20.54 2.51
CA ALA A 196 10.91 21.31 1.27
C ALA A 196 9.62 21.24 0.44
N GLY A 197 8.89 20.11 0.52
CA GLY A 197 7.65 19.86 -0.19
C GLY A 197 6.38 20.33 0.54
N GLY A 198 6.49 20.85 1.76
CA GLY A 198 5.35 21.26 2.60
C GLY A 198 4.49 20.10 3.12
N VAL A 199 4.97 18.86 3.06
CA VAL A 199 4.27 17.66 3.54
C VAL A 199 4.52 17.44 5.03
N GLU A 200 5.72 17.79 5.50
CA GLU A 200 6.14 17.61 6.88
C GLU A 200 6.57 18.95 7.48
N GLN A 201 6.09 19.26 8.70
CA GLN A 201 6.59 20.41 9.45
C GLN A 201 7.89 20.02 10.16
N LEU A 202 8.90 20.89 10.06
CA LEU A 202 10.13 20.77 10.84
C LEU A 202 9.83 21.14 12.29
N ASN A 203 9.74 20.12 13.14
CA ASN A 203 9.58 20.29 14.58
C ASN A 203 10.75 19.62 15.30
N ALA A 204 11.17 20.20 16.44
CA ALA A 204 12.24 19.69 17.29
C ALA A 204 12.00 18.21 17.64
N THR A 205 10.76 17.81 17.94
CA THR A 205 10.44 16.40 18.25
C THR A 205 10.77 15.46 17.10
N ARG A 206 10.47 15.85 15.85
CA ARG A 206 10.73 15.04 14.65
C ARG A 206 12.22 15.00 14.32
N LEU A 207 12.92 16.11 14.49
CA LEU A 207 14.36 16.19 14.33
C LEU A 207 15.09 15.32 15.37
N CYS A 208 14.64 15.36 16.63
CA CYS A 208 15.15 14.51 17.71
C CYS A 208 14.86 13.03 17.45
N ALA A 209 13.68 12.67 16.95
CA ALA A 209 13.35 11.28 16.61
C ALA A 209 14.24 10.74 15.48
N VAL A 210 14.49 11.54 14.43
CA VAL A 210 15.41 11.17 13.35
C VAL A 210 16.85 11.10 13.85
N ALA A 211 17.31 12.06 14.68
CA ALA A 211 18.63 12.04 15.29
C ALA A 211 18.83 10.82 16.20
N ALA A 212 17.82 10.46 17.00
CA ALA A 212 17.83 9.25 17.81
C ALA A 212 17.91 8.00 16.92
N SER A 213 17.10 7.91 15.86
CA SER A 213 17.16 6.79 14.91
C SER A 213 18.57 6.64 14.29
N ILE A 214 19.21 7.74 13.88
CA ILE A 214 20.59 7.71 13.34
C ILE A 214 21.61 7.34 14.41
N ALA A 215 21.47 7.84 15.63
CA ALA A 215 22.37 7.51 16.73
C ALA A 215 22.26 6.01 17.11
N GLY A 216 21.05 5.45 17.07
CA GLY A 216 20.81 4.02 17.25
C GLY A 216 21.49 3.20 16.16
N VAL A 217 21.27 3.57 14.90
CA VAL A 217 21.93 2.99 13.71
C VAL A 217 23.47 3.04 13.84
N TYR A 218 24.04 4.20 14.18
CA TYR A 218 25.48 4.37 14.38
C TYR A 218 26.02 3.49 15.51
N SER A 219 25.28 3.38 16.62
CA SER A 219 25.69 2.56 17.76
C SER A 219 25.73 1.08 17.40
N ILE A 220 24.76 0.60 16.62
CA ILE A 220 24.74 -0.77 16.10
C ILE A 220 25.94 -1.02 15.18
N VAL A 221 26.24 -0.09 14.27
CA VAL A 221 27.37 -0.24 13.34
C VAL A 221 28.73 -0.26 14.06
N LYS A 222 28.94 0.65 15.01
CA LYS A 222 30.25 0.84 15.64
C LYS A 222 30.53 -0.14 16.77
N TYR A 223 29.51 -0.46 17.55
CA TYR A 223 29.66 -1.25 18.78
C TYR A 223 28.97 -2.61 18.72
N GLY A 224 28.14 -2.87 17.71
CA GLY A 224 27.45 -4.14 17.54
C GLY A 224 28.34 -5.34 17.21
N THR A 225 29.64 -5.14 16.96
CA THR A 225 30.56 -6.21 16.55
C THR A 225 31.84 -6.24 17.39
N ASN A 226 32.09 -7.35 18.10
CA ASN A 226 33.45 -7.77 18.48
C ASN A 226 34.10 -8.69 17.42
N GLU A 227 33.33 -9.18 16.47
CA GLU A 227 33.85 -9.78 15.24
C GLU A 227 32.93 -9.36 14.10
N SER A 228 33.55 -8.93 13.02
CA SER A 228 32.93 -8.48 11.79
C SER A 228 31.91 -9.49 11.28
N HIS A 229 30.61 -9.19 11.46
CA HIS A 229 29.54 -10.00 10.90
C HIS A 229 29.47 -9.77 9.38
N GLY A 230 30.31 -10.48 8.64
CA GLY A 230 30.24 -10.67 7.18
C GLY A 230 30.61 -9.50 6.26
N ALA A 231 30.53 -8.24 6.73
CA ALA A 231 30.81 -7.08 5.88
C ALA A 231 32.30 -6.94 5.49
N SER A 232 33.22 -7.43 6.32
CA SER A 232 34.67 -7.35 6.07
C SER A 232 35.22 -8.46 5.16
N THR A 233 34.40 -9.42 4.75
CA THR A 233 34.83 -10.58 3.93
C THR A 233 34.29 -10.53 2.50
N MET A 234 33.35 -9.62 2.21
CA MET A 234 32.77 -9.44 0.88
C MET A 234 33.56 -8.38 0.11
N ALA A 235 34.25 -8.78 -0.96
CA ALA A 235 34.87 -7.84 -1.89
C ALA A 235 33.79 -6.87 -2.41
N HIS A 236 34.06 -5.56 -2.35
CA HIS A 236 33.15 -4.49 -2.78
C HIS A 236 31.90 -4.22 -1.91
N ALA A 237 31.93 -4.50 -0.60
CA ALA A 237 30.85 -4.14 0.33
C ALA A 237 30.40 -2.66 0.24
N TRP A 238 31.33 -1.73 -0.04
CA TRP A 238 31.04 -0.31 -0.23
C TRP A 238 30.08 -0.02 -1.40
N ILE A 239 30.04 -0.88 -2.43
CA ILE A 239 29.08 -0.76 -3.55
C ILE A 239 27.69 -1.09 -3.04
N GLY A 240 27.55 -2.15 -2.24
CA GLY A 240 26.29 -2.50 -1.58
C GLY A 240 25.78 -1.36 -0.71
N ASP A 241 26.67 -0.73 0.05
CA ASP A 241 26.31 0.39 0.92
C ASP A 241 25.84 1.62 0.12
N LEU A 242 26.54 1.95 -0.97
CA LEU A 242 26.15 3.05 -1.86
C LEU A 242 24.78 2.80 -2.52
N LEU A 243 24.52 1.55 -2.93
CA LEU A 243 23.25 1.14 -3.51
C LEU A 243 22.11 1.21 -2.50
N ALA A 244 22.32 0.74 -1.26
CA ALA A 244 21.35 0.84 -0.18
C ALA A 244 21.04 2.30 0.19
N LEU A 245 22.05 3.17 0.24
CA LEU A 245 21.86 4.60 0.48
C LEU A 245 21.09 5.28 -0.66
N SER A 246 21.38 4.88 -1.91
CA SER A 246 20.65 5.37 -3.08
C SER A 246 19.17 4.97 -3.03
N SER A 247 18.88 3.73 -2.65
CA SER A 247 17.52 3.26 -2.38
C SER A 247 16.85 4.08 -1.28
N ALA A 248 17.54 4.33 -0.15
CA ALA A 248 17.00 5.11 0.96
C ALA A 248 16.60 6.54 0.54
N ALA A 249 17.42 7.20 -0.28
CA ALA A 249 17.14 8.54 -0.80
C ALA A 249 15.96 8.54 -1.79
N LEU A 250 15.92 7.58 -2.72
CA LEU A 250 14.82 7.42 -3.67
C LEU A 250 13.51 7.10 -2.95
N TYR A 251 13.58 6.25 -1.92
CA TYR A 251 12.48 5.92 -1.03
C TYR A 251 11.92 7.17 -0.36
N GLY A 252 12.76 7.96 0.30
CA GLY A 252 12.31 9.19 0.94
C GLY A 252 11.70 10.19 -0.04
N CYS A 253 12.23 10.25 -1.27
CA CYS A 253 11.68 11.07 -2.35
C CYS A 253 10.29 10.61 -2.79
N TYR A 254 10.13 9.35 -3.20
CA TYR A 254 8.86 8.90 -3.77
C TYR A 254 7.74 8.86 -2.73
N THR A 255 8.04 8.48 -1.49
CA THR A 255 7.04 8.41 -0.41
C THR A 255 6.46 9.79 -0.11
N THR A 256 7.33 10.80 -0.03
CA THR A 256 6.95 12.19 0.17
C THR A 256 6.14 12.73 -1.01
N LEU A 257 6.59 12.51 -2.24
CA LEU A 257 5.87 12.95 -3.44
C LEU A 257 4.49 12.30 -3.55
N LEU A 258 4.38 11.02 -3.17
CA LEU A 258 3.14 10.27 -3.22
C LEU A 258 2.13 10.84 -2.22
N LYS A 259 2.54 11.05 -0.96
CA LYS A 259 1.69 11.71 0.05
C LYS A 259 1.28 13.11 -0.39
N ARG A 260 2.20 13.90 -0.94
CA ARG A 260 1.92 15.27 -1.42
C ARG A 260 0.86 15.31 -2.51
N LYS A 261 0.93 14.38 -3.46
CA LYS A 261 0.05 14.37 -4.63
C LYS A 261 -1.32 13.74 -4.32
N ILE A 262 -1.36 12.74 -3.44
CA ILE A 262 -2.59 12.02 -3.11
C ILE A 262 -3.32 12.64 -1.93
N GLY A 263 -2.59 12.99 -0.86
CA GLY A 263 -3.18 13.36 0.42
C GLY A 263 -3.66 12.12 1.18
N ASP A 264 -4.96 11.83 1.09
CA ASP A 264 -5.64 10.77 1.84
C ASP A 264 -5.93 9.53 0.98
N GLU A 265 -5.96 8.36 1.62
CA GLU A 265 -6.21 7.06 1.00
C GLU A 265 -7.57 6.98 0.28
N SER A 266 -8.57 7.73 0.76
CA SER A 266 -9.92 7.78 0.18
C SER A 266 -9.96 8.35 -1.24
N ARG A 267 -8.94 9.15 -1.60
CA ARG A 267 -8.83 9.81 -2.90
C ARG A 267 -8.20 8.94 -3.97
N LEU A 268 -7.48 7.89 -3.58
CA LEU A 268 -6.77 7.03 -4.51
C LEU A 268 -7.55 5.74 -4.76
N ASP A 269 -7.79 5.46 -6.03
CA ASP A 269 -8.08 4.09 -6.46
C ASP A 269 -6.76 3.29 -6.47
N ALA A 270 -6.44 2.65 -5.34
CA ALA A 270 -5.19 1.92 -5.15
C ALA A 270 -4.99 0.77 -6.17
N PRO A 271 -6.02 -0.05 -6.49
CA PRO A 271 -5.92 -1.03 -7.57
C PRO A 271 -5.59 -0.42 -8.94
N LEU A 272 -6.24 0.69 -9.32
CA LEU A 272 -5.93 1.38 -10.57
C LEU A 272 -4.51 1.97 -10.54
N PHE A 273 -4.10 2.54 -9.42
CA PHE A 273 -2.76 3.10 -9.21
C PHE A 273 -1.69 2.03 -9.41
N PHE A 274 -1.67 0.99 -8.56
CA PHE A 274 -0.68 -0.09 -8.68
C PHE A 274 -0.79 -0.82 -10.02
N GLY A 275 -2.00 -1.05 -10.49
CA GLY A 275 -2.30 -1.53 -11.82
C GLY A 275 -1.54 -0.82 -12.93
N SER A 276 -1.62 0.51 -12.93
CA SER A 276 -0.92 1.35 -13.89
C SER A 276 0.60 1.32 -13.70
N VAL A 277 1.10 1.17 -12.47
CA VAL A 277 2.53 0.98 -12.17
C VAL A 277 3.04 -0.32 -12.79
N GLY A 278 2.32 -1.43 -12.62
CA GLY A 278 2.71 -2.72 -13.17
C GLY A 278 2.69 -2.75 -14.70
N VAL A 279 1.65 -2.17 -15.32
CA VAL A 279 1.59 -2.03 -16.78
C VAL A 279 2.72 -1.12 -17.30
N ALA A 280 2.96 0.01 -16.64
CA ALA A 280 4.07 0.91 -16.98
C ALA A 280 5.43 0.20 -16.88
N ASN A 281 5.65 -0.61 -15.83
CA ASN A 281 6.85 -1.42 -15.69
C ASN A 281 7.03 -2.38 -16.88
N ILE A 282 5.99 -3.14 -17.22
CA ILE A 282 6.05 -4.12 -18.31
C ILE A 282 6.37 -3.45 -19.65
N VAL A 283 5.76 -2.28 -19.92
CA VAL A 283 5.90 -1.59 -21.20
C VAL A 283 7.17 -0.74 -21.31
N LEU A 284 7.58 -0.06 -20.23
CA LEU A 284 8.65 0.93 -20.26
C LEU A 284 10.00 0.35 -19.86
N LEU A 285 10.03 -0.65 -18.97
CA LEU A 285 11.28 -1.10 -18.34
C LEU A 285 11.83 -2.40 -18.94
N TRP A 286 11.09 -3.11 -19.79
CA TRP A 286 11.62 -4.29 -20.50
C TRP A 286 12.91 -4.03 -21.31
N PRO A 287 13.18 -2.84 -21.91
CA PRO A 287 14.45 -2.59 -22.60
C PRO A 287 15.66 -2.63 -21.67
N GLY A 288 15.46 -2.58 -20.35
CA GLY A 288 16.50 -2.76 -19.35
C GLY A 288 17.18 -4.13 -19.45
N PHE A 289 16.45 -5.20 -19.81
CA PHE A 289 17.03 -6.54 -19.96
C PHE A 289 18.15 -6.61 -21.02
N PRO A 290 17.91 -6.26 -22.30
CA PRO A 290 18.96 -6.28 -23.31
C PRO A 290 20.04 -5.22 -23.04
N LEU A 291 19.71 -4.09 -22.41
CA LEU A 291 20.68 -3.05 -22.05
C LEU A 291 21.68 -3.56 -21.00
N LEU A 292 21.19 -4.14 -19.90
CA LEU A 292 22.02 -4.66 -18.82
C LEU A 292 22.84 -5.88 -19.26
N HIS A 293 22.27 -6.72 -20.14
CA HIS A 293 23.01 -7.85 -20.72
C HIS A 293 24.19 -7.36 -21.57
N LYS A 294 24.00 -6.33 -22.40
CA LYS A 294 25.07 -5.73 -23.21
C LYS A 294 26.13 -5.03 -22.36
N LEU A 295 25.72 -4.38 -21.27
CA LEU A 295 26.63 -3.73 -20.33
C LEU A 295 27.38 -4.73 -19.44
N GLY A 296 26.99 -6.02 -19.46
CA GLY A 296 27.57 -7.05 -18.60
C GLY A 296 27.24 -6.90 -17.12
N VAL A 297 26.31 -6.00 -16.76
CA VAL A 297 25.87 -5.74 -15.38
C VAL A 297 24.99 -6.88 -14.88
N GLU A 298 24.06 -7.35 -15.72
CA GLU A 298 23.17 -8.46 -15.41
C GLU A 298 22.92 -9.27 -16.70
N ARG A 299 23.28 -10.56 -16.68
CA ARG A 299 23.03 -11.44 -17.84
C ARG A 299 21.58 -11.88 -17.81
N PHE A 300 20.82 -11.61 -18.88
CA PHE A 300 19.48 -12.17 -19.04
C PHE A 300 19.48 -13.70 -18.91
N GLN A 301 19.05 -14.19 -17.74
CA GLN A 301 18.97 -15.60 -17.41
C GLN A 301 17.67 -15.85 -16.63
N VAL A 302 16.88 -16.80 -17.11
CA VAL A 302 15.68 -17.24 -16.39
C VAL A 302 16.05 -18.25 -15.30
N PRO A 303 15.31 -18.30 -14.17
CA PRO A 303 15.56 -19.28 -13.13
C PRO A 303 15.49 -20.71 -13.67
N ALA A 304 16.56 -21.49 -13.48
CA ALA A 304 16.66 -22.85 -14.00
C ALA A 304 15.88 -23.88 -13.16
N SER A 305 15.65 -23.59 -11.88
CA SER A 305 15.02 -24.50 -10.93
C SER A 305 13.60 -24.07 -10.55
N PRO A 306 12.64 -25.02 -10.46
CA PRO A 306 11.30 -24.75 -9.92
C PRO A 306 11.31 -24.18 -8.50
N ARG A 307 12.33 -24.52 -7.70
CA ARG A 307 12.50 -23.97 -6.33
C ARG A 307 12.75 -22.46 -6.37
N ILE A 308 13.64 -22.01 -7.26
CA ILE A 308 13.97 -20.59 -7.43
C ILE A 308 12.73 -19.84 -7.94
N TRP A 309 12.00 -20.41 -8.90
CA TRP A 309 10.71 -19.87 -9.33
C TRP A 309 9.72 -19.73 -8.18
N GLY A 310 9.58 -20.74 -7.33
CA GLY A 310 8.73 -20.67 -6.15
C GLY A 310 9.11 -19.53 -5.21
N MET A 311 10.40 -19.37 -4.93
CA MET A 311 10.91 -18.27 -4.08
C MET A 311 10.64 -16.90 -4.73
N VAL A 312 10.91 -16.74 -6.02
CA VAL A 312 10.64 -15.48 -6.75
C VAL A 312 9.15 -15.16 -6.77
N VAL A 313 8.27 -16.14 -7.01
CA VAL A 313 6.82 -15.94 -7.03
C VAL A 313 6.29 -15.58 -5.65
N VAL A 314 6.75 -16.25 -4.59
CA VAL A 314 6.38 -15.90 -3.20
C VAL A 314 6.85 -14.49 -2.87
N ASN A 315 8.07 -14.12 -3.27
CA ASN A 315 8.57 -12.76 -3.11
C ASN A 315 7.71 -11.74 -3.86
N ALA A 316 7.36 -12.04 -5.11
CA ALA A 316 6.57 -11.15 -5.95
C ALA A 316 5.14 -10.95 -5.40
N LEU A 317 4.49 -12.02 -4.94
CA LEU A 317 3.09 -11.97 -4.48
C LEU A 317 2.97 -11.51 -3.02
N VAL A 318 3.75 -12.08 -2.11
CA VAL A 318 3.66 -11.74 -0.68
C VAL A 318 4.57 -10.58 -0.35
N GLY A 319 5.83 -10.67 -0.81
CA GLY A 319 6.88 -9.71 -0.50
C GLY A 319 6.71 -8.35 -1.18
N THR A 320 6.01 -8.27 -2.32
CA THR A 320 5.77 -7.01 -3.04
C THR A 320 4.28 -6.75 -3.29
N PHE A 321 3.53 -7.63 -3.96
CA PHE A 321 2.14 -7.34 -4.35
C PHE A 321 1.26 -6.99 -3.13
N VAL A 322 1.17 -7.90 -2.15
CA VAL A 322 0.35 -7.66 -0.96
C VAL A 322 0.98 -6.60 -0.05
N SER A 323 2.28 -6.70 0.23
CA SER A 323 2.96 -5.83 1.19
C SER A 323 2.94 -4.36 0.75
N ASP A 324 3.23 -4.05 -0.52
CA ASP A 324 3.25 -2.67 -1.01
C ASP A 324 1.84 -2.05 -1.01
N TYR A 325 0.79 -2.87 -1.16
CA TYR A 325 -0.58 -2.39 -0.98
C TYR A 325 -0.85 -1.96 0.47
N LEU A 326 -0.51 -2.82 1.45
CA LEU A 326 -0.65 -2.50 2.86
C LEU A 326 0.22 -1.31 3.26
N TRP A 327 1.42 -1.22 2.69
CA TRP A 327 2.35 -0.13 2.86
C TRP A 327 1.76 1.20 2.36
N LEU A 328 1.19 1.22 1.15
CA LEU A 328 0.57 2.41 0.60
C LEU A 328 -0.60 2.89 1.46
N GLN A 329 -1.45 1.96 1.91
CA GLN A 329 -2.55 2.27 2.82
C GLN A 329 -2.01 2.86 4.13
N SER A 330 -1.02 2.21 4.76
CA SER A 330 -0.38 2.73 5.98
C SER A 330 0.19 4.13 5.79
N MET A 331 0.92 4.37 4.70
CA MET A 331 1.55 5.66 4.39
C MET A 331 0.53 6.77 4.18
N LEU A 332 -0.56 6.48 3.48
CA LEU A 332 -1.64 7.44 3.24
C LEU A 332 -2.50 7.68 4.49
N MET A 333 -2.68 6.68 5.35
CA MET A 333 -3.42 6.84 6.62
C MET A 333 -2.60 7.55 7.72
N THR A 334 -1.27 7.50 7.63
CA THR A 334 -0.35 8.10 8.61
C THR A 334 0.44 9.24 7.96
N SER A 335 1.77 9.10 7.84
CA SER A 335 2.62 10.00 7.08
C SER A 335 3.86 9.28 6.56
N PRO A 336 4.53 9.84 5.54
CA PRO A 336 5.83 9.34 5.08
C PRO A 336 6.85 9.18 6.21
N LEU A 337 6.91 10.16 7.14
CA LEU A 337 7.84 10.09 8.27
C LEU A 337 7.52 8.91 9.20
N VAL A 338 6.25 8.71 9.56
CA VAL A 338 5.82 7.58 10.39
C VAL A 338 6.23 6.25 9.78
N VAL A 339 5.97 6.09 8.48
CA VAL A 339 6.36 4.87 7.76
C VAL A 339 7.87 4.69 7.75
N THR A 340 8.66 5.73 7.48
CA THR A 340 10.14 5.63 7.45
C THR A 340 10.73 5.27 8.81
N LEU A 341 10.20 5.84 9.89
CA LEU A 341 10.62 5.49 11.24
C LEU A 341 10.17 4.09 11.62
N GLY A 342 9.00 3.64 11.16
CA GLY A 342 8.54 2.26 11.35
C GLY A 342 9.38 1.26 10.59
N LEU A 343 9.88 1.62 9.40
CA LEU A 343 10.86 0.81 8.68
C LEU A 343 12.19 0.68 9.42
N SER A 344 12.55 1.58 10.33
CA SER A 344 13.71 1.37 11.19
C SER A 344 13.55 0.12 12.09
N LEU A 345 12.32 -0.34 12.36
CA LEU A 345 12.05 -1.62 13.05
C LEU A 345 12.50 -2.84 12.24
N THR A 346 12.79 -2.69 10.95
CA THR A 346 13.41 -3.75 10.16
C THR A 346 14.81 -4.10 10.67
N ILE A 347 15.53 -3.17 11.32
CA ILE A 347 16.87 -3.41 11.87
C ILE A 347 16.83 -4.47 12.98
N PRO A 348 16.11 -4.27 14.11
CA PRO A 348 16.06 -5.27 15.17
C PRO A 348 15.46 -6.59 14.67
N LEU A 349 14.49 -6.55 13.76
CA LEU A 349 13.90 -7.76 13.21
C LEU A 349 14.86 -8.53 12.29
N SER A 350 15.63 -7.83 11.46
CA SER A 350 16.63 -8.45 10.58
C SER A 350 17.76 -9.06 11.41
N MET A 351 18.26 -8.34 12.42
CA MET A 351 19.28 -8.87 13.29
C MET A 351 18.79 -10.05 14.13
N ALA A 352 17.53 -10.03 14.61
CA ALA A 352 16.91 -11.19 15.25
C ALA A 352 16.83 -12.38 14.29
N GLY A 353 16.50 -12.15 13.02
CA GLY A 353 16.53 -13.17 11.97
C GLY A 353 17.94 -13.76 11.78
N ASP A 354 18.98 -12.93 11.74
CA ASP A 354 20.37 -13.37 11.67
C ASP A 354 20.77 -14.23 12.89
N ILE A 355 20.34 -13.87 14.11
CA ILE A 355 20.57 -14.66 15.33
C ILE A 355 19.89 -16.03 15.25
N VAL A 356 18.60 -16.06 14.90
CA VAL A 356 17.79 -17.29 14.89
C VAL A 356 18.20 -18.23 13.75
N LEU A 357 18.47 -17.68 12.55
CA LEU A 357 18.75 -18.48 11.36
C LEU A 357 20.24 -18.84 11.23
N LYS A 358 21.16 -17.99 11.71
CA LYS A 358 22.61 -18.18 11.56
C LYS A 358 23.34 -18.46 12.88
N GLY A 359 22.62 -18.48 14.02
CA GLY A 359 23.18 -18.82 15.33
C GLY A 359 24.15 -17.79 15.91
N LEU A 360 24.02 -16.52 15.52
CA LEU A 360 24.95 -15.46 15.91
C LEU A 360 24.73 -14.97 17.35
N GLY A 361 25.81 -14.59 18.03
CA GLY A 361 25.76 -14.11 19.42
C GLY A 361 25.17 -12.71 19.56
N VAL A 362 24.36 -12.50 20.60
CA VAL A 362 23.73 -11.21 20.91
C VAL A 362 24.72 -10.29 21.63
N SER A 363 25.09 -9.15 21.03
CA SER A 363 25.96 -8.16 21.68
C SER A 363 25.16 -7.15 22.51
N LEU A 364 25.71 -6.66 23.63
CA LEU A 364 25.04 -5.64 24.45
C LEU A 364 24.71 -4.35 23.66
N PRO A 365 25.60 -3.86 22.77
CA PRO A 365 25.30 -2.67 21.97
C PRO A 365 24.19 -2.89 20.95
N TYR A 366 23.96 -4.13 20.51
CA TYR A 366 22.80 -4.49 19.70
C TYR A 366 21.48 -4.25 20.45
N CYS A 367 21.37 -4.73 21.69
CA CYS A 367 20.16 -4.51 22.50
C CYS A 367 19.91 -3.03 22.74
N VAL A 368 20.97 -2.25 23.02
CA VAL A 368 20.86 -0.80 23.22
C VAL A 368 20.39 -0.09 21.94
N GLY A 369 20.97 -0.41 20.79
CA GLY A 369 20.58 0.17 19.51
C GLY A 369 19.14 -0.17 19.12
N ALA A 370 18.71 -1.42 19.30
CA ALA A 370 17.33 -1.86 19.06
C ALA A 370 16.32 -1.09 19.92
N VAL A 371 16.59 -0.94 21.23
CA VAL A 371 15.75 -0.17 22.15
C VAL A 371 15.70 1.30 21.75
N LEU A 372 16.81 1.87 21.29
CA LEU A 372 16.88 3.29 20.91
C LEU A 372 16.09 3.56 19.62
N VAL A 373 16.14 2.66 18.64
CA VAL A 373 15.31 2.71 17.42
C VAL A 373 13.82 2.56 17.76
N LEU A 374 13.45 1.60 18.61
CA LEU A 374 12.07 1.43 19.10
C LEU A 374 11.58 2.69 19.82
N SER A 375 12.43 3.27 20.67
CA SER A 375 12.12 4.49 21.43
C SER A 375 11.95 5.70 20.50
N GLY A 376 12.79 5.85 19.47
CA GLY A 376 12.64 6.89 18.45
C GLY A 376 11.34 6.76 17.66
N PHE A 377 10.95 5.53 17.31
CA PHE A 377 9.65 5.27 16.67
C PHE A 377 8.49 5.63 17.59
N ILE A 378 8.50 5.20 18.85
CA ILE A 378 7.43 5.50 19.82
C ILE A 378 7.34 7.01 20.06
N ALA A 379 8.46 7.69 20.29
CA ALA A 379 8.50 9.13 20.56
C ALA A 379 8.01 9.98 19.38
N ALA A 380 8.16 9.51 18.14
CA ALA A 380 7.64 10.20 16.97
C ALA A 380 6.13 10.03 16.77
N ASN A 381 5.52 9.04 17.44
CA ASN A 381 4.13 8.65 17.28
C ASN A 381 3.25 8.91 18.51
N LEU A 382 3.86 9.30 19.65
CA LEU A 382 3.20 9.94 20.80
C LEU A 382 3.01 11.43 20.51
#